data_AF-A0A7C7CZJ9-F1
#
_entry.id   AF-A0A7C7CZJ9-F1
#
_cell.length_a   1.000
_cell.length_b   1.000
_cell.length_c   1.000
_cell.angle_alpha   90.00
_cell.angle_beta   90.00
_cell.angle_gamma   90.00
#
_symmetry.space_group_name_H-M   'P 1'
#
loop_
_entity.id
_entity.type
_entity.pdbx_description
1 polymer ?
#
loop_
_entity_poly.entity_id
_entity_poly.type
_entity_poly.pdbx_seq_one_letter_code
_entity_poly.pdbx_strand_id
1 'polypeptide(L)'
;MKKIITALFCVTFLIGSTWQGITSDTPTKTQLKLIYSDIETSKIEFLIDGFHLTPVKTPTGDMYLVKLDDGASLLLEGAPDIHKYARSIIIPDQAKMEVEVLSSEFVEYKDVHIAPSKGNLSRLIDPKDVSYTFGDVYQNNEFFPGEIVGLEIPYVLRDLRGQTVVFNPIQYNPVQKILRVYQRILVEVSAAEKDNINIFERSNEEVKYSREFLNIYQNHFLNFDEDSRFTYLVDHGNMLVISYASFMDEMQPLVDWKNKKGIPTEMVDVSDIGSNSSSIQNFVSDYYNDNGLTFLLLVGDIAQIPS
;
A
#
# COMPACT_ATOMS: atom_id res chain seq x y z
N MET A 1 -17.86 -0.63 34.20
CA MET A 1 -16.64 -0.05 34.80
C MET A 1 -15.43 -0.59 34.04
N LYS A 2 -14.93 0.15 33.04
CA LYS A 2 -13.74 -0.24 32.27
C LYS A 2 -12.50 0.05 33.13
N LYS A 3 -11.76 -0.99 33.51
CA LYS A 3 -10.49 -0.86 34.24
C LYS A 3 -9.42 -0.47 33.22
N ILE A 4 -8.99 0.79 33.26
CA ILE A 4 -7.79 1.26 32.56
C ILE A 4 -6.61 0.85 33.45
N ILE A 5 -5.76 -0.05 32.95
CA ILE A 5 -4.52 -0.45 33.62
C ILE A 5 -3.40 0.37 33.01
N THR A 6 -2.87 1.33 33.77
CA THR A 6 -1.70 2.13 33.37
C THR A 6 -0.46 1.49 33.99
N ALA A 7 0.39 0.85 33.20
CA ALA A 7 1.69 0.37 33.64
C ALA A 7 2.75 1.46 33.42
N LEU A 8 3.47 1.82 34.48
CA LEU A 8 4.53 2.84 34.47
C LEU A 8 5.89 2.13 34.36
N PHE A 9 6.58 2.28 33.23
CA PHE A 9 7.95 1.80 33.05
C PHE A 9 8.92 2.98 33.04
N CYS A 10 9.92 2.94 33.93
CA CYS A 10 11.01 3.91 33.97
C CYS A 10 12.23 3.23 33.33
N VAL A 11 12.52 3.54 32.06
CA VAL A 11 13.60 2.90 31.30
C VAL A 11 14.90 3.69 31.48
N THR A 12 15.97 3.00 31.88
CA THR A 12 17.34 3.51 31.80
C THR A 12 17.95 2.98 30.50
N PHE A 13 18.29 3.89 29.57
CA PHE A 13 18.80 3.52 28.25
C PHE A 13 20.25 3.00 28.31
N LEU A 14 20.44 1.70 28.07
CA LEU A 14 21.75 1.11 27.80
C LEU A 14 22.17 1.41 26.36
N ILE A 15 23.36 1.98 26.18
CA ILE A 15 23.86 2.67 24.97
C ILE A 15 24.26 1.70 23.81
N GLY A 16 23.61 0.55 23.67
CA GLY A 16 24.02 -0.49 22.69
C GLY A 16 22.97 -0.91 21.66
N SER A 17 21.68 -0.85 22.00
CA SER A 17 20.60 -1.35 21.16
C SER A 17 19.64 -0.22 20.78
N THR A 18 19.33 -0.10 19.49
CA THR A 18 18.28 0.82 19.03
C THR A 18 16.89 0.27 19.34
N TRP A 19 16.75 -1.06 19.46
CA TRP A 19 15.47 -1.72 19.71
C TRP A 19 14.94 -1.44 21.12
N GLN A 20 13.69 -1.02 21.18
CA GLN A 20 12.86 -0.80 22.36
C GLN A 20 11.74 -1.84 22.34
N GLY A 21 11.95 -2.95 23.04
CA GLY A 21 10.97 -4.02 23.17
C GLY A 21 9.80 -3.60 24.05
N ILE A 22 8.59 -3.93 23.59
CA ILE A 22 7.34 -3.81 24.37
C ILE A 22 6.92 -5.22 24.82
N THR A 23 6.83 -6.16 23.87
CA THR A 23 6.47 -7.57 24.10
C THR A 23 7.54 -8.55 23.62
N SER A 24 8.60 -8.07 22.95
CA SER A 24 9.72 -8.89 22.47
C SER A 24 11.07 -8.23 22.75
N ASP A 25 12.05 -9.02 23.19
CA ASP A 25 13.43 -8.58 23.41
C ASP A 25 14.25 -8.50 22.11
N THR A 26 13.76 -9.08 21.02
CA THR A 26 14.40 -9.03 19.70
C THR A 26 13.54 -8.27 18.69
N PRO A 27 14.15 -7.59 17.70
CA PRO A 27 13.41 -6.91 16.64
C PRO A 27 12.45 -7.86 15.91
N THR A 28 11.20 -7.42 15.74
CA THR A 28 10.18 -8.11 14.95
C THR A 28 9.53 -7.15 13.97
N LYS A 29 8.94 -7.72 12.92
CA LYS A 29 8.10 -6.99 11.97
C LYS A 29 6.71 -6.76 12.54
N THR A 30 6.05 -5.74 12.01
CA THR A 30 4.63 -5.50 12.25
C THR A 30 3.81 -6.74 11.86
N GLN A 31 2.82 -7.07 12.68
CA GLN A 31 1.88 -8.15 12.40
C GLN A 31 0.49 -7.56 12.16
N LEU A 32 -0.12 -7.97 11.06
CA LEU A 32 -1.54 -7.74 10.79
C LEU A 32 -2.28 -9.08 10.81
N LYS A 33 -3.33 -9.16 11.62
CA LYS A 33 -4.24 -10.31 11.63
C LYS A 33 -5.59 -9.87 11.11
N LEU A 34 -6.06 -10.54 10.07
CA LEU A 34 -7.44 -10.40 9.61
C LEU A 34 -8.31 -11.27 10.51
N ILE A 35 -9.11 -10.63 11.36
CA ILE A 35 -9.98 -11.33 12.33
C ILE A 35 -11.25 -11.84 11.64
N TYR A 36 -11.74 -11.05 10.69
CA TYR A 36 -12.94 -11.32 9.92
C TYR A 36 -12.89 -10.48 8.64
N SER A 37 -13.40 -11.02 7.54
CA SER A 37 -13.70 -10.24 6.35
C SER A 37 -14.93 -10.80 5.66
N ASP A 38 -15.77 -9.91 5.16
CA ASP A 38 -16.73 -10.18 4.10
C ASP A 38 -16.60 -9.08 3.03
N ILE A 39 -17.61 -8.96 2.17
CA ILE A 39 -17.63 -7.95 1.10
C ILE A 39 -17.71 -6.51 1.62
N GLU A 40 -18.47 -6.26 2.68
CA GLU A 40 -18.75 -4.92 3.19
C GLU A 40 -17.85 -4.56 4.37
N THR A 41 -17.29 -5.55 5.08
CA THR A 41 -16.62 -5.34 6.35
C THR A 41 -15.31 -6.12 6.45
N SER A 42 -14.26 -5.48 6.95
CA SER A 42 -12.98 -6.10 7.32
C SER A 42 -12.59 -5.71 8.74
N LYS A 43 -12.32 -6.70 9.60
CA LYS A 43 -11.79 -6.50 10.95
C LYS A 43 -10.32 -6.84 11.00
N ILE A 44 -9.50 -5.85 11.32
CA ILE A 44 -8.04 -5.96 11.25
C ILE A 44 -7.46 -5.65 12.62
N GLU A 45 -6.62 -6.55 13.11
CA GLU A 45 -5.83 -6.36 14.32
C GLU A 45 -4.38 -6.07 13.92
N PHE A 46 -3.92 -4.87 14.26
CA PHE A 46 -2.55 -4.43 14.14
C PHE A 46 -1.79 -4.69 15.45
N LEU A 47 -0.59 -5.26 15.33
CA LEU A 47 0.29 -5.60 16.46
C LEU A 47 1.74 -5.24 16.13
N ILE A 48 2.44 -4.68 17.12
CA ILE A 48 3.90 -4.50 17.11
C ILE A 48 4.47 -4.96 18.44
N ASP A 49 5.64 -5.59 18.41
CA ASP A 49 6.31 -6.02 19.64
C ASP A 49 7.35 -5.04 20.19
N GLY A 50 7.59 -3.95 19.46
CA GLY A 50 8.57 -2.92 19.79
C GLY A 50 8.85 -2.01 18.60
N PHE A 51 9.87 -1.17 18.75
CA PHE A 51 10.30 -0.18 17.75
C PHE A 51 11.77 0.17 17.93
N HIS A 52 12.36 0.89 16.98
CA HIS A 52 13.73 1.38 17.06
C HIS A 52 13.79 2.87 17.39
N LEU A 53 14.69 3.24 18.29
CA LEU A 53 15.18 4.61 18.50
C LEU A 53 16.59 4.72 17.97
N THR A 54 16.75 5.41 16.83
CA THR A 54 18.06 5.62 16.21
C THR A 54 18.58 7.00 16.60
N PRO A 55 19.72 7.12 17.31
CA PRO A 55 20.26 8.41 17.71
C PRO A 55 20.76 9.22 16.51
N VAL A 56 20.48 10.52 16.51
CA VAL A 56 20.93 11.49 15.50
C VAL A 56 21.33 12.80 16.15
N LYS A 57 22.28 13.50 15.52
CA LYS A 57 22.70 14.84 15.94
C LYS A 57 21.89 15.89 15.19
N THR A 58 21.23 16.77 15.94
CA THR A 58 20.50 17.91 15.39
C THR A 58 21.13 19.22 15.89
N PRO A 59 20.81 20.39 15.29
CA PRO A 59 21.30 21.68 15.79
C PRO A 59 20.92 21.99 17.24
N THR A 60 19.86 21.37 17.77
CA THR A 60 19.36 21.60 19.14
C THR A 60 19.82 20.54 20.14
N GLY A 61 20.56 19.52 19.69
CA GLY A 61 21.12 18.47 20.54
C GLY A 61 20.93 17.07 19.96
N ASP A 62 21.28 16.07 20.78
CA ASP A 62 21.06 14.66 20.47
C ASP A 62 19.56 14.32 20.57
N MET A 63 19.04 13.69 19.53
CA MET A 63 17.63 13.31 19.40
C MET A 63 17.52 11.92 18.76
N TYR A 64 16.30 11.41 18.58
CA TYR A 64 16.06 10.08 18.03
C TYR A 64 15.12 10.11 16.82
N LEU A 65 15.33 9.17 15.90
CA LEU A 65 14.34 8.79 14.88
C LEU A 65 13.60 7.54 15.36
N VAL A 66 12.26 7.55 15.30
CA VAL A 66 11.43 6.41 15.73
C VAL A 66 11.02 5.59 14.52
N LYS A 67 11.43 4.32 14.48
CA LYS A 67 11.22 3.45 13.32
C LYS A 67 10.59 2.12 13.71
N LEU A 68 9.69 1.63 12.87
CA LEU A 68 9.33 0.22 12.82
C LEU A 68 10.29 -0.51 11.88
N ASP A 69 10.46 -1.83 12.04
CA ASP A 69 11.34 -2.64 11.18
C ASP A 69 10.89 -2.60 9.70
N ASP A 70 9.58 -2.61 9.47
CA ASP A 70 8.93 -2.63 8.17
C ASP A 70 7.94 -1.46 7.95
N GLY A 71 8.07 -0.40 8.75
CA GLY A 71 7.28 0.83 8.60
C GLY A 71 7.95 1.86 7.69
N ALA A 72 7.21 2.92 7.38
CA ALA A 72 7.67 4.03 6.55
C ALA A 72 7.50 5.38 7.27
N SER A 73 8.43 6.30 7.06
CA SER A 73 8.30 7.69 7.53
C SER A 73 7.09 8.39 6.88
N LEU A 74 6.49 9.34 7.60
CA LEU A 74 5.49 10.24 7.05
C LEU A 74 6.07 11.22 6.01
N LEU A 75 7.40 11.44 6.03
CA LEU A 75 8.12 12.37 5.13
C LEU A 75 7.57 13.81 5.17
N LEU A 76 7.05 14.23 6.31
CA LEU A 76 6.56 15.59 6.54
C LEU A 76 7.68 16.46 7.09
N GLU A 77 8.28 17.28 6.22
CA GLU A 77 9.41 18.13 6.58
C GLU A 77 9.12 18.99 7.82
N GLY A 78 10.05 18.99 8.76
CA GLY A 78 9.95 19.77 10.00
C GLY A 78 9.02 19.18 11.07
N ALA A 79 8.19 18.19 10.74
CA ALA A 79 7.40 17.45 11.72
C ALA A 79 8.23 16.30 12.33
N PRO A 80 7.86 15.76 13.51
CA PRO A 80 8.55 14.61 14.11
C PRO A 80 8.70 13.43 13.14
N ASP A 81 9.90 12.86 13.00
CA ASP A 81 10.15 11.72 12.11
C ASP A 81 9.78 10.41 12.80
N ILE A 82 8.55 9.98 12.54
CA ILE A 82 7.93 8.78 13.09
C ILE A 82 7.37 7.91 11.97
N HIS A 83 7.37 6.59 12.18
CA HIS A 83 6.90 5.64 11.18
C HIS A 83 5.40 5.36 11.28
N LYS A 84 4.80 5.15 10.11
CA LYS A 84 3.48 4.53 9.90
C LYS A 84 3.64 3.14 9.30
N TYR A 85 2.55 2.38 9.30
CA TYR A 85 2.41 1.12 8.59
C TYR A 85 1.13 1.14 7.77
N ALA A 86 1.14 0.54 6.58
CA ALA A 86 -0.02 0.58 5.70
C ALA A 86 -0.21 -0.74 4.98
N ARG A 87 -1.46 -1.14 4.78
CA ARG A 87 -1.82 -2.32 4.02
C ARG A 87 -3.12 -2.10 3.28
N SER A 88 -3.19 -2.57 2.05
CA SER A 88 -4.40 -2.51 1.24
C SER A 88 -5.35 -3.66 1.54
N ILE A 89 -6.64 -3.37 1.49
CA ILE A 89 -7.74 -4.33 1.49
C ILE A 89 -8.58 -4.15 0.24
N ILE A 90 -9.30 -5.19 -0.12
CA ILE A 90 -10.31 -5.14 -1.16
C ILE A 90 -11.60 -4.61 -0.52
N ILE A 91 -12.29 -3.75 -1.26
CA ILE A 91 -13.53 -3.10 -0.83
C ILE A 91 -14.63 -3.32 -1.89
N PRO A 92 -15.90 -3.04 -1.58
CA PRO A 92 -16.96 -3.05 -2.58
C PRO A 92 -16.68 -2.07 -3.71
N ASP A 93 -17.15 -2.43 -4.90
CA ASP A 93 -16.90 -1.68 -6.12
C ASP A 93 -17.45 -0.26 -6.09
N GLN A 94 -18.51 -0.02 -5.32
CA GLN A 94 -19.23 1.27 -5.32
C GLN A 94 -19.42 1.86 -3.92
N ALA A 95 -19.02 1.17 -2.85
CA ALA A 95 -19.24 1.68 -1.50
C ALA A 95 -18.11 2.63 -1.07
N LYS A 96 -18.47 3.69 -0.36
CA LYS A 96 -17.54 4.49 0.40
C LYS A 96 -17.26 3.73 1.69
N MET A 97 -16.00 3.68 2.08
CA MET A 97 -15.60 2.97 3.30
C MET A 97 -15.36 3.94 4.44
N GLU A 98 -15.65 3.46 5.64
CA GLU A 98 -15.35 4.14 6.91
C GLU A 98 -14.50 3.22 7.78
N VAL A 99 -13.72 3.80 8.69
CA VAL A 99 -12.89 3.07 9.64
C VAL A 99 -13.23 3.46 11.07
N GLU A 100 -13.49 2.47 11.92
CA GLU A 100 -13.73 2.65 13.34
C GLU A 100 -12.65 1.93 14.16
N VAL A 101 -12.10 2.62 15.17
CA VAL A 101 -11.20 2.01 16.15
C VAL A 101 -12.02 1.38 17.27
N LEU A 102 -12.12 0.04 17.25
CA LEU A 102 -12.87 -0.71 18.26
C LEU A 102 -12.14 -0.77 19.61
N SER A 103 -10.81 -0.93 19.58
CA SER A 103 -9.97 -0.91 20.79
C SER A 103 -8.51 -0.61 20.45
N SER A 104 -7.76 -0.06 21.41
CA SER A 104 -6.33 0.17 21.24
C SER A 104 -5.61 0.13 22.60
N GLU A 105 -4.34 -0.29 22.57
CA GLU A 105 -3.47 -0.41 23.74
C GLU A 105 -2.12 0.22 23.42
N PHE A 106 -1.58 1.00 24.35
CA PHE A 106 -0.34 1.75 24.16
C PHE A 106 0.52 1.81 25.42
N VAL A 107 1.80 2.12 25.19
CA VAL A 107 2.78 2.44 26.23
C VAL A 107 3.30 3.86 25.99
N GLU A 108 3.53 4.60 27.07
CA GLU A 108 4.10 5.95 27.02
C GLU A 108 5.54 5.96 27.52
N TYR A 109 6.39 6.67 26.78
CA TYR A 109 7.78 6.94 27.10
C TYR A 109 7.94 8.46 27.30
N LYS A 110 8.44 8.86 28.47
CA LYS A 110 8.63 10.26 28.84
C LYS A 110 10.05 10.73 28.56
N ASP A 111 10.20 12.04 28.44
CA ASP A 111 11.48 12.72 28.22
C ASP A 111 12.22 12.19 26.97
N VAL A 112 11.46 11.86 25.93
CA VAL A 112 11.98 11.41 24.63
C VAL A 112 12.02 12.60 23.68
N HIS A 113 13.17 12.83 23.03
CA HIS A 113 13.35 13.90 22.05
C HIS A 113 13.40 13.33 20.64
N ILE A 114 12.34 13.54 19.86
CA ILE A 114 12.26 13.05 18.48
C ILE A 114 12.73 14.10 17.49
N ALA A 115 13.65 13.74 16.61
CA ALA A 115 14.18 14.62 15.56
C ALA A 115 13.13 14.87 14.46
N PRO A 116 13.15 16.03 13.80
CA PRO A 116 12.24 16.32 12.73
C PRO A 116 12.60 15.53 11.46
N SER A 117 11.62 15.29 10.60
CA SER A 117 11.85 14.70 9.29
C SER A 117 12.48 15.74 8.36
N LYS A 118 13.39 15.27 7.51
CA LYS A 118 13.98 16.06 6.42
C LYS A 118 13.06 16.15 5.20
N GLY A 119 11.87 15.55 5.27
CA GLY A 119 10.93 15.49 4.16
C GLY A 119 11.37 14.54 3.05
N ASN A 120 10.79 14.74 1.87
CA ASN A 120 11.14 13.96 0.68
C ASN A 120 12.34 14.59 -0.04
N LEU A 121 13.45 13.85 -0.11
CA LEU A 121 14.68 14.31 -0.75
C LEU A 121 14.83 13.70 -2.15
N SER A 122 15.26 14.52 -3.11
CA SER A 122 15.66 14.03 -4.43
C SER A 122 16.89 13.11 -4.32
N ARG A 123 16.99 12.13 -5.22
CA ARG A 123 18.16 11.23 -5.34
C ARG A 123 19.47 11.96 -5.67
N LEU A 124 19.40 13.24 -6.04
CA LEU A 124 20.56 14.09 -6.30
C LEU A 124 21.15 14.72 -5.03
N ILE A 125 20.48 14.59 -3.88
CA ILE A 125 20.87 15.22 -2.62
C ILE A 125 21.35 14.12 -1.65
N ASP A 126 22.54 14.28 -1.08
CA ASP A 126 22.97 13.43 0.04
C ASP A 126 22.20 13.86 1.31
N PRO A 127 21.42 12.97 1.95
CA PRO A 127 20.70 13.29 3.18
C PRO A 127 21.59 13.79 4.32
N LYS A 128 22.90 13.51 4.31
CA LYS A 128 23.85 14.01 5.32
C LYS A 128 24.10 15.52 5.22
N ASP A 129 23.98 16.07 4.02
CA ASP A 129 24.22 17.50 3.76
C ASP A 129 23.01 18.36 4.12
N VAL A 130 21.83 17.74 4.29
CA VAL A 130 20.61 18.42 4.68
C VAL A 130 20.56 18.54 6.21
N SER A 131 20.48 19.77 6.72
CA SER A 131 20.33 20.03 8.15
C SER A 131 18.89 19.77 8.62
N TYR A 132 18.72 19.39 9.88
CA TYR A 132 17.40 19.25 10.50
C TYR A 132 16.76 20.63 10.74
N THR A 133 15.52 20.80 10.30
CA THR A 133 14.69 21.99 10.50
C THR A 133 13.49 21.63 11.37
N PHE A 134 13.08 22.52 12.29
CA PHE A 134 11.94 22.27 13.18
C PHE A 134 10.75 23.07 12.69
N GLY A 135 9.65 22.39 12.39
CA GLY A 135 8.38 23.01 12.00
C GLY A 135 7.51 23.38 13.20
N ASP A 136 6.40 24.06 12.92
CA ASP A 136 5.47 24.58 13.92
C ASP A 136 4.84 23.48 14.80
N VAL A 137 4.79 22.23 14.31
CA VAL A 137 4.32 21.06 15.06
C VAL A 137 5.02 20.94 16.42
N TYR A 138 6.30 21.31 16.53
CA TYR A 138 7.06 21.24 17.78
C TYR A 138 6.61 22.24 18.87
N GLN A 139 5.82 23.24 18.51
CA GLN A 139 5.29 24.25 19.43
C GLN A 139 3.89 23.87 19.95
N ASN A 140 3.26 22.86 19.36
CA ASN A 140 1.91 22.45 19.69
C ASN A 140 1.91 21.38 20.78
N ASN A 141 1.14 21.62 21.85
CA ASN A 141 0.98 20.67 22.94
C ASN A 141 -0.08 19.60 22.61
N GLU A 142 0.14 18.89 21.50
CA GLU A 142 -0.78 17.90 20.94
C GLU A 142 0.01 16.69 20.43
N PHE A 143 -0.64 15.54 20.34
CA PHE A 143 -0.03 14.35 19.76
C PHE A 143 -0.07 14.43 18.23
N PHE A 144 1.08 14.22 17.61
CA PHE A 144 1.25 14.12 16.17
C PHE A 144 1.49 12.65 15.74
N PRO A 145 0.89 12.17 14.63
CA PRO A 145 0.01 12.89 13.69
C PRO A 145 -1.43 13.11 14.19
N GLY A 146 -1.81 12.55 15.33
CA GLY A 146 -3.14 12.67 15.93
C GLY A 146 -4.00 11.45 15.67
N GLU A 147 -4.39 11.22 14.41
CA GLU A 147 -5.17 10.05 14.02
C GLU A 147 -4.30 8.78 14.02
N ILE A 148 -4.73 7.75 14.76
CA ILE A 148 -3.98 6.49 14.87
C ILE A 148 -4.28 5.51 13.73
N VAL A 149 -5.41 5.67 13.04
CA VAL A 149 -5.78 4.92 11.85
C VAL A 149 -6.53 5.83 10.88
N GLY A 150 -6.27 5.69 9.58
CA GLY A 150 -6.99 6.38 8.52
C GLY A 150 -7.10 5.52 7.26
N LEU A 151 -7.92 5.99 6.31
CA LEU A 151 -8.08 5.39 4.99
C LEU A 151 -7.55 6.34 3.91
N GLU A 152 -6.77 5.80 2.99
CA GLU A 152 -6.34 6.54 1.79
C GLU A 152 -7.40 6.49 0.69
N ILE A 153 -7.17 7.23 -0.39
CA ILE A 153 -8.05 7.25 -1.56
C ILE A 153 -8.18 5.84 -2.17
N PRO A 154 -9.41 5.34 -2.42
CA PRO A 154 -9.63 4.08 -3.12
C PRO A 154 -8.99 4.08 -4.52
N TYR A 155 -8.58 2.91 -5.00
CA TYR A 155 -8.03 2.73 -6.35
C TYR A 155 -8.53 1.43 -6.96
N VAL A 156 -8.42 1.31 -8.28
CA VAL A 156 -8.75 0.07 -9.00
C VAL A 156 -7.44 -0.59 -9.42
N LEU A 157 -7.22 -1.81 -8.95
CA LEU A 157 -6.16 -2.68 -9.44
C LEU A 157 -6.80 -3.72 -10.35
N ARG A 158 -6.89 -3.36 -11.63
CA ARG A 158 -7.51 -4.16 -12.70
C ARG A 158 -8.94 -4.59 -12.33
N ASP A 159 -9.11 -5.78 -11.78
CA ASP A 159 -10.43 -6.37 -11.53
C ASP A 159 -10.99 -6.07 -10.13
N LEU A 160 -10.16 -5.50 -9.25
CA LEU A 160 -10.46 -5.30 -7.83
C LEU A 160 -10.32 -3.85 -7.42
N ARG A 161 -11.34 -3.33 -6.72
CA ARG A 161 -11.28 -2.04 -6.06
C ARG A 161 -10.65 -2.19 -4.67
N GLY A 162 -9.55 -1.49 -4.45
CA GLY A 162 -8.76 -1.53 -3.25
C GLY A 162 -8.77 -0.22 -2.48
N GLN A 163 -8.53 -0.30 -1.18
CA GLN A 163 -8.27 0.88 -0.36
C GLN A 163 -7.22 0.58 0.69
N THR A 164 -6.33 1.54 0.93
CA THR A 164 -5.23 1.38 1.88
C THR A 164 -5.65 1.84 3.26
N VAL A 165 -5.50 0.95 4.25
CA VAL A 165 -5.64 1.25 5.66
C VAL A 165 -4.26 1.64 6.20
N VAL A 166 -4.16 2.83 6.78
CA VAL A 166 -2.92 3.38 7.33
C VAL A 166 -3.01 3.38 8.85
N PHE A 167 -2.08 2.71 9.51
CA PHE A 167 -1.89 2.73 10.95
C PHE A 167 -0.74 3.67 11.30
N ASN A 168 -1.00 4.62 12.20
CA ASN A 168 -0.02 5.53 12.80
C ASN A 168 0.18 5.14 14.28
N PRO A 169 0.86 4.02 14.57
CA PRO A 169 0.97 3.48 15.91
C PRO A 169 1.91 4.28 16.81
N ILE A 170 2.72 5.18 16.23
CA ILE A 170 3.63 6.04 16.96
C ILE A 170 3.01 7.44 16.98
N GLN A 171 2.79 7.97 18.17
CA GLN A 171 2.25 9.31 18.40
C GLN A 171 3.20 10.08 19.31
N TYR A 172 3.51 11.33 18.98
CA TYR A 172 4.47 12.12 19.74
C TYR A 172 3.92 13.50 20.10
N ASN A 173 3.99 13.86 21.38
CA ASN A 173 3.74 15.22 21.84
C ASN A 173 5.09 15.93 22.07
N PRO A 174 5.45 16.93 21.25
CA PRO A 174 6.76 17.57 21.31
C PRO A 174 6.94 18.52 22.51
N VAL A 175 5.87 19.14 23.00
CA VAL A 175 5.91 20.05 24.17
C VAL A 175 6.10 19.24 25.45
N GLN A 176 5.35 18.15 25.60
CA GLN A 176 5.44 17.26 26.77
C GLN A 176 6.59 16.26 26.68
N LYS A 177 7.18 16.07 25.49
CA LYS A 177 8.22 15.07 25.20
C LYS A 177 7.75 13.65 25.54
N ILE A 178 6.51 13.35 25.19
CA ILE A 178 5.88 12.05 25.41
C ILE A 178 5.73 11.34 24.08
N LEU A 179 6.38 10.18 23.97
CA LEU A 179 6.19 9.24 22.86
C LEU A 179 5.20 8.17 23.31
N ARG A 180 4.06 8.08 22.62
CA ARG A 180 3.05 7.05 22.83
C ARG A 180 3.12 6.04 21.69
N VAL A 181 3.32 4.78 22.02
CA VAL A 181 3.43 3.69 21.05
C VAL A 181 2.31 2.69 21.26
N TYR A 182 1.43 2.57 20.28
CA TYR A 182 0.31 1.66 20.26
C TYR A 182 0.78 0.26 19.85
N GLN A 183 0.92 -0.63 20.83
CA GLN A 183 1.31 -2.02 20.60
C GLN A 183 0.19 -2.84 19.95
N ARG A 184 -1.07 -2.41 20.11
CA ARG A 184 -2.24 -3.07 19.55
C ARG A 184 -3.29 -2.06 19.13
N ILE A 185 -3.83 -2.23 17.92
CA ILE A 185 -4.97 -1.47 17.42
C ILE A 185 -5.92 -2.45 16.72
N LEU A 186 -7.17 -2.52 17.18
CA LEU A 186 -8.22 -3.29 16.53
C LEU A 186 -9.17 -2.33 15.83
N VAL A 187 -9.35 -2.52 14.53
CA VAL A 187 -10.22 -1.68 13.70
C VAL A 187 -11.24 -2.50 12.92
N GLU A 188 -12.37 -1.86 12.62
CA GLU A 188 -13.35 -2.30 11.65
C GLU A 188 -13.35 -1.31 10.48
N VAL A 189 -13.23 -1.82 9.26
CA VAL A 189 -13.42 -1.04 8.03
C VAL A 189 -14.71 -1.54 7.40
N SER A 190 -15.70 -0.67 7.23
CA SER A 190 -17.04 -1.04 6.80
C SER A 190 -17.57 -0.14 5.68
N ALA A 191 -18.39 -0.71 4.82
CA ALA A 191 -19.10 0.01 3.78
C ALA A 191 -20.16 0.95 4.38
N ALA A 192 -20.25 2.16 3.84
CA ALA A 192 -21.25 3.16 4.16
C ALA A 192 -22.10 3.45 2.91
N GLU A 193 -22.34 4.72 2.59
CA GLU A 193 -23.06 5.11 1.37
C GLU A 193 -22.28 4.81 0.07
N LYS A 194 -22.94 5.04 -1.07
CA LYS A 194 -22.28 4.96 -2.38
C LYS A 194 -21.17 6.02 -2.49
N ASP A 195 -20.01 5.58 -2.93
CA ASP A 195 -18.86 6.44 -3.22
C ASP A 195 -19.01 7.12 -4.60
N ASN A 196 -18.24 8.18 -4.80
CA ASN A 196 -18.05 8.84 -6.09
C ASN A 196 -16.59 8.83 -6.57
N ILE A 197 -15.66 8.31 -5.76
CA ILE A 197 -14.22 8.28 -6.08
C ILE A 197 -13.82 6.88 -6.56
N ASN A 198 -13.29 6.78 -7.78
CA ASN A 198 -12.74 5.53 -8.34
C ASN A 198 -13.68 4.33 -8.16
N ILE A 199 -14.99 4.54 -8.31
CA ILE A 199 -15.97 3.45 -8.32
C ILE A 199 -15.67 2.53 -9.49
N PHE A 200 -15.91 1.24 -9.31
CA PHE A 200 -15.68 0.23 -10.32
C PHE A 200 -17.01 -0.25 -10.88
N GLU A 201 -17.23 -0.04 -12.18
CA GLU A 201 -18.42 -0.52 -12.87
C GLU A 201 -18.07 -1.82 -13.59
N ARG A 202 -18.62 -2.93 -13.11
CA ARG A 202 -18.43 -4.23 -13.76
C ARG A 202 -19.37 -4.36 -14.94
N SER A 203 -18.84 -4.76 -16.08
CA SER A 203 -19.62 -5.12 -17.27
C SER A 203 -20.28 -6.51 -17.12
N ASN A 204 -19.69 -7.41 -16.32
CA ASN A 204 -20.17 -8.76 -16.06
C ASN A 204 -20.34 -9.01 -14.55
N GLU A 205 -21.41 -9.71 -14.18
CA GLU A 205 -21.67 -10.10 -12.78
C GLU A 205 -20.69 -11.18 -12.27
N GLU A 206 -20.20 -12.04 -13.18
CA GLU A 206 -19.21 -13.06 -12.85
C GLU A 206 -17.80 -12.48 -12.95
N VAL A 207 -17.10 -12.39 -11.83
CA VAL A 207 -15.74 -11.87 -11.80
C VAL A 207 -14.76 -13.01 -12.04
N LYS A 208 -14.05 -12.91 -13.17
CA LYS A 208 -12.96 -13.78 -13.55
C LYS A 208 -11.69 -12.96 -13.56
N TYR A 209 -10.69 -13.37 -12.81
CA TYR A 209 -9.35 -12.83 -12.91
C TYR A 209 -8.43 -13.87 -13.52
N SER A 210 -7.51 -13.38 -14.34
CA SER A 210 -6.50 -14.23 -14.95
C SER A 210 -5.52 -14.72 -13.89
N ARG A 211 -5.09 -15.97 -14.03
CA ARG A 211 -4.15 -16.63 -13.12
C ARG A 211 -2.90 -15.80 -12.84
N GLU A 212 -2.47 -15.05 -13.84
CA GLU A 212 -1.31 -14.17 -13.82
C GLU A 212 -1.37 -13.09 -12.73
N PHE A 213 -2.57 -12.64 -12.35
CA PHE A 213 -2.77 -11.59 -11.35
C PHE A 213 -2.98 -12.12 -9.93
N LEU A 214 -3.17 -13.41 -9.74
CA LEU A 214 -3.42 -14.00 -8.41
C LEU A 214 -2.32 -13.67 -7.41
N ASN A 215 -1.06 -13.85 -7.81
CA ASN A 215 0.08 -13.53 -6.94
C ASN A 215 0.13 -12.04 -6.61
N ILE A 216 -0.27 -11.17 -7.55
CA ILE A 216 -0.33 -9.73 -7.28
C ILE A 216 -1.37 -9.47 -6.21
N TYR A 217 -2.58 -9.99 -6.37
CA TYR A 217 -3.68 -9.76 -5.44
C TYR A 217 -3.42 -10.35 -4.05
N GLN A 218 -2.93 -11.58 -3.96
CA GLN A 218 -2.57 -12.23 -2.69
C GLN A 218 -1.49 -11.46 -1.92
N ASN A 219 -0.49 -10.93 -2.62
CA ASN A 219 0.58 -10.17 -1.98
C ASN A 219 0.21 -8.71 -1.73
N HIS A 220 -0.82 -8.18 -2.40
CA HIS A 220 -1.20 -6.77 -2.32
C HIS A 220 -2.35 -6.52 -1.32
N PHE A 221 -3.31 -7.44 -1.24
CA PHE A 221 -4.50 -7.28 -0.41
C PHE A 221 -4.48 -8.22 0.79
N LEU A 222 -4.73 -7.68 1.99
CA LEU A 222 -4.74 -8.47 3.22
C LEU A 222 -5.90 -9.48 3.25
N ASN A 223 -7.05 -9.15 2.68
CA ASN A 223 -8.28 -9.93 2.73
C ASN A 223 -8.60 -10.68 1.42
N PHE A 224 -7.61 -10.91 0.56
CA PHE A 224 -7.84 -11.60 -0.71
C PHE A 224 -8.28 -13.06 -0.52
N ASP A 225 -7.65 -13.81 0.38
CA ASP A 225 -7.95 -15.24 0.52
C ASP A 225 -9.30 -15.51 1.21
N GLU A 226 -9.82 -14.54 1.99
CA GLU A 226 -11.14 -14.61 2.65
C GLU A 226 -12.27 -14.10 1.74
N ASP A 227 -11.91 -13.66 0.54
CA ASP A 227 -12.84 -13.15 -0.43
C ASP A 227 -13.62 -14.28 -1.11
N SER A 228 -14.79 -14.58 -0.55
CA SER A 228 -15.73 -15.57 -1.07
C SER A 228 -16.55 -15.07 -2.27
N ARG A 229 -16.32 -13.85 -2.77
CA ARG A 229 -17.09 -13.25 -3.89
C ARG A 229 -16.96 -14.04 -5.19
N PHE A 230 -15.91 -14.85 -5.34
CA PHE A 230 -15.50 -15.35 -6.65
C PHE A 230 -15.36 -16.87 -6.63
N THR A 231 -16.16 -17.54 -7.46
CA THR A 231 -15.85 -18.94 -7.82
C THR A 231 -14.68 -18.87 -8.78
N TYR A 232 -13.50 -19.22 -8.29
CA TYR A 232 -12.24 -19.23 -9.04
C TYR A 232 -12.34 -20.18 -10.25
N LEU A 233 -12.75 -19.66 -11.40
CA LEU A 233 -12.35 -20.27 -12.66
C LEU A 233 -10.97 -19.72 -12.98
N VAL A 234 -9.95 -20.45 -12.54
CA VAL A 234 -8.56 -20.16 -12.88
C VAL A 234 -8.41 -20.38 -14.38
N ASP A 235 -8.59 -19.32 -15.14
CA ASP A 235 -8.34 -19.28 -16.57
C ASP A 235 -7.07 -18.47 -16.86
N HIS A 236 -6.43 -18.78 -17.97
CA HIS A 236 -5.32 -17.97 -18.45
C HIS A 236 -5.86 -16.68 -19.06
N GLY A 237 -5.16 -15.58 -18.79
CA GLY A 237 -5.46 -14.32 -19.46
C GLY A 237 -5.23 -14.39 -20.98
N ASN A 238 -5.94 -13.54 -21.72
CA ASN A 238 -5.80 -13.42 -23.17
C ASN A 238 -4.57 -12.60 -23.60
N MET A 239 -4.14 -12.81 -24.85
CA MET A 239 -2.99 -12.16 -25.46
C MET A 239 -3.37 -11.53 -26.80
N LEU A 240 -2.99 -10.26 -27.00
CA LEU A 240 -3.09 -9.58 -28.28
C LEU A 240 -1.68 -9.40 -28.87
N VAL A 241 -1.50 -9.80 -30.12
CA VAL A 241 -0.30 -9.58 -30.92
C VAL A 241 -0.60 -8.54 -31.98
N ILE A 242 0.08 -7.41 -31.95
CA ILE A 242 0.04 -6.41 -33.03
C ILE A 242 1.34 -6.55 -33.80
N SER A 243 1.26 -6.96 -35.05
CA SER A 243 2.44 -7.27 -35.87
C SER A 243 2.46 -6.45 -37.14
N TYR A 244 3.66 -6.09 -37.59
CA TYR A 244 3.85 -5.67 -38.97
C TYR A 244 3.65 -6.85 -39.92
N ALA A 245 2.95 -6.62 -41.05
CA ALA A 245 2.61 -7.63 -42.05
C ALA A 245 3.74 -8.62 -42.37
N SER A 246 4.96 -8.12 -42.59
CA SER A 246 6.11 -8.94 -42.98
C SER A 246 6.65 -9.87 -41.88
N PHE A 247 6.14 -9.80 -40.66
CA PHE A 247 6.52 -10.68 -39.55
C PHE A 247 5.38 -11.61 -39.10
N MET A 248 4.19 -11.48 -39.68
CA MET A 248 3.02 -12.25 -39.24
C MET A 248 3.20 -13.74 -39.49
N ASP A 249 3.75 -14.12 -40.65
CA ASP A 249 4.00 -15.52 -41.00
C ASP A 249 4.97 -16.18 -40.01
N GLU A 250 6.01 -15.46 -39.58
CA GLU A 250 6.98 -15.90 -38.57
C GLU A 250 6.37 -15.97 -37.16
N MET A 251 5.36 -15.14 -36.88
CA MET A 251 4.68 -15.10 -35.58
C MET A 251 3.56 -16.14 -35.46
N GLN A 252 2.99 -16.62 -36.56
CA GLN A 252 1.87 -17.57 -36.56
C GLN A 252 2.13 -18.82 -35.69
N PRO A 253 3.32 -19.47 -35.70
CA PRO A 253 3.59 -20.61 -34.83
C PRO A 253 3.49 -20.29 -33.32
N LEU A 254 3.80 -19.06 -32.90
CA LEU A 254 3.64 -18.64 -31.52
C LEU A 254 2.16 -18.50 -31.15
N VAL A 255 1.37 -17.87 -32.01
CA VAL A 255 -0.08 -17.67 -31.85
C VAL A 255 -0.78 -19.02 -31.73
N ASP A 256 -0.47 -19.94 -32.65
CA ASP A 256 -1.03 -21.30 -32.65
C ASP A 256 -0.64 -22.07 -31.38
N TRP A 257 0.63 -21.98 -30.97
CA TRP A 257 1.10 -22.63 -29.75
C TRP A 257 0.41 -22.09 -28.49
N LYS A 258 0.23 -20.77 -28.40
CA LYS A 258 -0.44 -20.11 -27.26
C LYS A 258 -1.91 -20.55 -27.16
N ASN A 259 -2.63 -20.53 -28.27
CA ASN A 259 -4.00 -21.04 -28.33
C ASN A 259 -4.07 -22.52 -27.95
N LYS A 260 -3.15 -23.35 -28.44
CA LYS A 260 -3.11 -24.79 -28.15
C LYS A 260 -2.93 -25.12 -26.66
N LYS A 261 -2.21 -24.29 -25.92
CA LYS A 261 -2.01 -24.46 -24.46
C LYS A 261 -3.08 -23.76 -23.62
N GLY A 262 -4.13 -23.23 -24.24
CA GLY A 262 -5.25 -22.59 -23.54
C GLY A 262 -5.02 -21.12 -23.19
N ILE A 263 -4.15 -20.40 -23.91
CA ILE A 263 -4.02 -18.94 -23.81
C ILE A 263 -4.67 -18.33 -25.06
N PRO A 264 -5.90 -17.80 -24.97
CA PRO A 264 -6.57 -17.17 -26.11
C PRO A 264 -5.69 -16.06 -26.68
N THR A 265 -5.27 -16.22 -27.93
CA THR A 265 -4.32 -15.31 -28.58
C THR A 265 -4.82 -14.89 -29.95
N GLU A 266 -4.90 -13.57 -30.15
CA GLU A 266 -5.29 -12.94 -31.41
C GLU A 266 -4.11 -12.17 -31.99
N MET A 267 -3.99 -12.16 -33.31
CA MET A 267 -2.96 -11.40 -34.04
C MET A 267 -3.60 -10.48 -35.07
N VAL A 268 -3.23 -9.21 -35.04
CA VAL A 268 -3.78 -8.14 -35.89
C VAL A 268 -2.63 -7.42 -36.59
N ASP A 269 -2.83 -7.05 -37.86
CA ASP A 269 -1.86 -6.23 -38.61
C ASP A 269 -1.92 -4.77 -38.13
N VAL A 270 -0.76 -4.17 -37.89
CA VAL A 270 -0.66 -2.74 -37.55
C VAL A 270 -1.27 -1.85 -38.62
N SER A 271 -1.31 -2.27 -39.90
CA SER A 271 -1.94 -1.49 -40.97
C SER A 271 -3.45 -1.37 -40.82
N ASP A 272 -4.10 -2.34 -40.19
CA ASP A 272 -5.57 -2.35 -39.99
C ASP A 272 -6.00 -1.41 -38.85
N ILE A 273 -5.07 -1.07 -37.96
CA ILE A 273 -5.26 -0.19 -36.81
C ILE A 273 -4.87 1.26 -37.15
N GLY A 274 -3.74 1.43 -37.81
CA GLY A 274 -3.09 2.70 -38.07
C GLY A 274 -1.69 2.77 -37.43
N SER A 275 -0.72 3.26 -38.19
CA SER A 275 0.71 3.21 -37.87
C SER A 275 1.22 4.38 -37.01
N ASN A 276 0.36 4.95 -36.15
CA ASN A 276 0.76 6.00 -35.20
C ASN A 276 0.43 5.58 -33.77
N SER A 277 1.18 6.09 -32.79
CA SER A 277 1.06 5.65 -31.40
C SER A 277 -0.33 5.90 -30.82
N SER A 278 -0.99 7.01 -31.19
CA SER A 278 -2.36 7.29 -30.75
C SER A 278 -3.38 6.27 -31.28
N SER A 279 -3.29 5.86 -32.55
CA SER A 279 -4.15 4.82 -33.12
C SER A 279 -3.98 3.47 -32.41
N ILE A 280 -2.72 3.07 -32.18
CA ILE A 280 -2.40 1.82 -31.49
C ILE A 280 -2.89 1.87 -30.03
N GLN A 281 -2.67 2.98 -29.33
CA GLN A 281 -3.15 3.19 -27.96
C GLN A 281 -4.68 3.09 -27.87
N ASN A 282 -5.40 3.75 -28.77
CA ASN A 282 -6.87 3.72 -28.78
C ASN A 282 -7.37 2.30 -29.04
N PHE A 283 -6.84 1.61 -30.06
CA PHE A 283 -7.21 0.24 -30.36
C PHE A 283 -6.96 -0.73 -29.21
N VAL A 284 -5.80 -0.64 -28.56
CA VAL A 284 -5.48 -1.48 -27.38
C VAL A 284 -6.41 -1.16 -26.22
N SER A 285 -6.78 0.12 -26.04
CA SER A 285 -7.71 0.54 -24.98
C SER A 285 -9.10 -0.03 -25.22
N ASP A 286 -9.61 0.08 -26.44
CA ASP A 286 -10.91 -0.46 -26.84
C ASP A 286 -10.90 -2.00 -26.70
N TYR A 287 -9.85 -2.66 -27.20
CA TYR A 287 -9.68 -4.10 -27.05
C TYR A 287 -9.69 -4.55 -25.59
N TYR A 288 -8.97 -3.83 -24.72
CA TYR A 288 -8.93 -4.11 -23.28
C TYR A 288 -10.31 -3.96 -22.64
N ASN A 289 -11.05 -2.90 -22.98
CA ASN A 289 -12.38 -2.64 -22.41
C ASN A 289 -13.41 -3.68 -22.86
N ASP A 290 -13.34 -4.12 -24.12
CA ASP A 290 -14.32 -5.02 -24.72
C ASP A 290 -14.03 -6.50 -24.42
N ASN A 291 -12.76 -6.90 -24.44
CA ASN A 291 -12.35 -8.31 -24.36
C ASN A 291 -11.54 -8.64 -23.10
N GLY A 292 -11.13 -7.63 -22.33
CA GLY A 292 -9.99 -7.74 -21.42
C GLY A 292 -8.67 -7.82 -22.18
N LEU A 293 -7.55 -7.54 -21.51
CA LEU A 293 -6.22 -7.83 -22.06
C LEU A 293 -5.24 -8.17 -20.93
N THR A 294 -4.54 -9.31 -21.04
CA THR A 294 -3.52 -9.70 -20.04
C THR A 294 -2.11 -9.50 -20.59
N PHE A 295 -1.90 -9.81 -21.87
CA PHE A 295 -0.59 -9.67 -22.52
C PHE A 295 -0.72 -8.90 -23.83
N LEU A 296 0.13 -7.90 -24.04
CA LEU A 296 0.30 -7.23 -25.32
C LEU A 296 1.69 -7.55 -25.87
N LEU A 297 1.75 -8.02 -27.11
CA LEU A 297 3.01 -8.19 -27.84
C LEU A 297 2.98 -7.31 -29.08
N LEU A 298 3.94 -6.38 -29.15
CA LEU A 298 4.18 -5.54 -30.31
C LEU A 298 5.34 -6.12 -31.12
N VAL A 299 5.11 -6.43 -32.40
CA VAL A 299 6.09 -7.06 -33.29
C VAL A 299 6.45 -6.12 -34.43
N GLY A 300 7.53 -5.36 -34.22
CA GLY A 300 8.09 -4.39 -35.15
C GLY A 300 9.11 -3.50 -34.47
N ASP A 301 9.91 -2.81 -35.27
CA ASP A 301 10.82 -1.74 -34.82
C ASP A 301 10.07 -0.40 -34.75
N ILE A 302 10.69 0.64 -34.21
CA ILE A 302 10.13 1.99 -34.05
C ILE A 302 9.55 2.57 -35.35
N ALA A 303 10.10 2.17 -36.51
CA ALA A 303 9.63 2.59 -37.82
C ALA A 303 8.29 1.95 -38.24
N GLN A 304 7.94 0.81 -37.64
CA GLN A 304 6.73 0.03 -37.93
C GLN A 304 5.71 0.15 -36.79
N ILE A 305 6.19 0.17 -35.54
CA ILE A 305 5.41 0.35 -34.32
C ILE A 305 6.04 1.51 -33.52
N PRO A 306 5.56 2.75 -33.71
CA PRO A 306 6.09 3.90 -33.00
C PRO A 306 5.79 3.84 -31.49
N SER A 307 6.67 4.47 -30.70
CA SER A 307 6.56 4.61 -29.24
C SER A 307 5.46 5.56 -28.80
#